data_AF-A0AA43F2X0-F1
#
_entry.id   AF-A0AA43F2X0-F1
#
_cell.length_a   1.000
_cell.length_b   1.000
_cell.length_c   1.000
_cell.angle_alpha   90.00
_cell.angle_beta   90.00
_cell.angle_gamma   90.00
#
_symmetry.space_group_name_H-M   'P 1'
#
loop_
_entity.id
_entity.type
_entity.pdbx_description
1 polymer ?
#
loop_
_entity_poly.entity_id
_entity_poly.type
_entity_poly.pdbx_seq_one_letter_code
_entity_poly.pdbx_strand_id
1 'polypeptide(L)' 'MQPFRTARVPLWTRERIEALSTPEVRQLLENALRLSEPEIAAQCSAVLDARPRGHAPVRKGKRKRAAG' A
#
# COMPACT_ATOMS: atom_id res chain seq x y z
N MET A 1 26.13 -18.27 19.50
CA MET A 1 24.67 -18.29 19.26
C MET A 1 24.22 -16.84 19.19
N GLN A 2 24.18 -16.25 17.98
CA GLN A 2 23.86 -14.82 17.84
C GLN A 2 22.36 -14.61 18.12
N PRO A 3 21.97 -13.63 18.96
CA PRO A 3 20.57 -13.28 19.09
C PRO A 3 20.17 -12.52 17.83
N PHE A 4 19.49 -13.18 16.89
CA PHE A 4 18.79 -12.52 15.79
C PHE A 4 17.58 -11.74 16.31
N ARG A 5 17.79 -10.84 17.27
CA ARG A 5 16.89 -9.72 17.50
C ARG A 5 17.21 -8.67 16.45
N THR A 6 16.92 -9.01 15.20
CA THR A 6 16.71 -7.97 14.19
C THR A 6 15.56 -7.16 14.72
N ALA A 7 15.86 -5.97 15.23
CA ALA A 7 14.88 -4.92 15.34
C ALA A 7 14.39 -4.68 13.90
N ARG A 8 13.31 -5.36 13.49
CA ARG A 8 12.72 -5.22 12.15
C ARG A 8 12.04 -3.86 11.98
N VAL A 9 11.74 -3.20 13.10
CA VAL A 9 11.04 -1.93 13.21
C VAL A 9 11.85 -0.73 12.69
N PRO A 10 13.15 -0.52 13.01
CA PRO A 10 13.93 0.59 12.42
C PRO A 10 14.13 0.47 10.89
N LEU A 11 13.84 -0.68 10.28
CA LEU A 11 14.03 -0.90 8.86
C LEU A 11 12.87 -0.36 8.01
N TRP A 12 11.63 -0.44 8.49
CA TRP A 12 10.44 -0.10 7.71
C TRP A 12 9.84 1.24 8.15
N THR A 13 10.60 2.32 7.96
CA THR A 13 10.10 3.68 8.15
C THR A 13 9.21 4.11 6.99
N ARG A 14 8.29 5.05 7.25
CA ARG A 14 7.38 5.61 6.24
C ARG A 14 8.10 6.07 4.97
N GLU A 15 9.19 6.84 5.10
CA GLU A 15 9.99 7.33 3.97
C GLU A 15 10.46 6.20 3.06
N ARG A 16 10.85 5.08 3.67
CA ARG A 16 11.33 3.92 2.93
C ARG A 16 10.20 3.15 2.25
N ILE A 17 9.03 3.07 2.88
CA ILE A 17 7.83 2.50 2.24
C ILE A 17 7.38 3.40 1.08
N GLU A 18 7.50 4.71 1.22
CA GLU A 18 7.21 5.68 0.15
C GLU A 18 8.17 5.56 -1.04
N ALA A 19 9.44 5.20 -0.79
CA ALA A 19 10.44 4.93 -1.84
C ALA A 19 10.19 3.63 -2.63
N LEU A 20 9.41 2.68 -2.10
CA LEU A 20 9.10 1.41 -2.77
C LEU A 20 8.13 1.61 -3.94
N SER A 21 8.12 0.71 -4.91
CA SER A 21 7.11 0.69 -5.98
C SER A 21 5.75 0.22 -5.45
N THR A 22 4.66 0.57 -6.13
CA THR A 22 3.30 0.16 -5.73
C THR A 22 3.13 -1.37 -5.58
N PRO A 23 3.68 -2.22 -6.48
CA PRO A 23 3.65 -3.68 -6.25
C PRO A 23 4.48 -4.12 -5.03
N GLU A 24 5.60 -3.45 -4.74
CA GLU A 24 6.45 -3.77 -3.59
C GLU A 24 5.75 -3.41 -2.27
N VAL A 25 5.06 -2.27 -2.20
CA VAL A 25 4.27 -1.89 -1.01
C VAL A 25 3.10 -2.86 -0.78
N ARG A 26 2.47 -3.38 -1.84
CA ARG A 26 1.44 -4.43 -1.72
C ARG A 26 2.01 -5.73 -1.15
N GLN A 27 3.15 -6.17 -1.66
CA GLN A 27 3.80 -7.38 -1.15
C GLN A 27 4.27 -7.21 0.30
N LEU A 28 4.76 -6.02 0.67
CA LEU A 28 5.13 -5.69 2.05
C LEU A 28 3.92 -5.73 2.98
N LEU A 29 2.76 -5.21 2.54
CA LEU A 29 1.50 -5.30 3.29
C LEU A 29 1.09 -6.74 3.56
N GLU A 30 1.11 -7.62 2.54
CA GLU A 30 0.79 -9.04 2.71
C GLU A 30 1.75 -9.73 3.70
N ASN A 31 3.04 -9.43 3.61
CA ASN A 31 4.04 -9.96 4.54
C ASN A 31 3.81 -9.45 5.97
N ALA A 32 3.49 -8.17 6.14
CA ALA A 32 3.19 -7.58 7.44
C ALA A 32 1.95 -8.21 8.09
N LEU A 33 0.90 -8.46 7.30
CA LEU A 33 -0.30 -9.16 7.77
C LEU A 33 0.01 -10.60 8.20
N ARG A 34 0.81 -11.33 7.42
CA ARG A 34 1.22 -12.71 7.76
C ARG A 34 2.07 -12.79 9.03
N LEU A 35 2.89 -11.77 9.27
CA LEU A 35 3.78 -11.68 10.43
C LEU A 35 3.12 -11.01 11.64
N SER A 36 1.84 -10.61 11.53
CA SER A 36 1.11 -9.88 12.59
C SER A 36 1.80 -8.57 13.00
N GLU A 37 2.28 -7.80 12.01
CA GLU A 37 2.91 -6.48 12.17
C GLU A 37 1.92 -5.38 11.75
N PRO A 38 0.95 -5.00 12.60
CA PRO A 38 -0.13 -4.08 12.22
C PRO A 38 0.35 -2.66 11.93
N GLU A 39 1.44 -2.22 12.57
CA GLU A 39 2.00 -0.87 12.38
C GLU A 39 2.58 -0.71 10.96
N ILE A 40 3.29 -1.72 10.45
CA ILE A 40 3.82 -1.73 9.08
C ILE A 40 2.66 -1.83 8.08
N ALA A 41 1.65 -2.66 8.37
CA ALA A 41 0.47 -2.79 7.52
C ALA A 41 -0.30 -1.46 7.39
N ALA A 42 -0.48 -0.73 8.49
CA ALA A 42 -1.13 0.57 8.49
C ALA A 42 -0.35 1.59 7.64
N GLN A 43 0.99 1.64 7.77
CA GLN A 43 1.84 2.51 6.96
C GLN A 43 1.76 2.16 5.46
N CYS A 44 1.83 0.87 5.11
CA CYS A 44 1.71 0.42 3.72
C CYS A 44 0.35 0.78 3.11
N SER A 45 -0.73 0.59 3.87
CA SER A 45 -2.09 0.97 3.44
C SER A 45 -2.19 2.47 3.17
N ALA A 46 -1.68 3.31 4.08
CA ALA A 46 -1.69 4.77 3.94
C ALA A 46 -0.88 5.23 2.70
N VAL A 47 0.29 4.63 2.44
CA VAL A 47 1.10 4.94 1.25
C VAL A 47 0.39 4.50 -0.03
N LEU A 48 -0.29 3.36 -0.01
CA LEU A 48 -1.08 2.87 -1.16
C LEU A 48 -2.34 3.69 -1.43
N ASP A 49 -2.89 4.36 -0.41
CA ASP A 49 -4.06 5.25 -0.52
C ASP A 49 -3.64 6.65 -0.98
N ALA A 50 -2.52 7.16 -0.48
CA ALA A 50 -1.93 8.45 -0.90
C ALA A 50 -1.44 8.43 -2.36
N ARG A 51 -1.06 7.25 -2.88
CA ARG A 51 -0.73 7.12 -4.29
C ARG A 51 -1.99 7.31 -5.12
N PRO A 52 -1.98 8.15 -6.16
CA PRO A 52 -3.05 8.19 -7.13
C PRO A 52 -3.06 6.84 -7.86
N ARG A 53 -3.78 5.89 -7.28
CA ARG A 53 -4.24 4.71 -7.98
C ARG A 53 -4.89 5.26 -9.23
N GLY A 54 -4.48 4.79 -10.39
CA GLY A 54 -5.09 5.12 -11.68
C GLY A 54 -6.53 4.63 -11.77
N HIS A 55 -7.37 4.95 -10.78
CA HIS A 55 -8.75 5.28 -11.01
C HIS A 55 -8.71 6.44 -12.00
N ALA A 56 -8.69 6.08 -13.29
CA ALA A 56 -9.43 6.83 -14.27
C ALA A 56 -10.71 7.28 -13.55
N PRO A 57 -11.00 8.59 -13.47
CA PRO A 57 -12.21 9.03 -12.81
C PRO A 57 -13.32 8.30 -13.54
N VAL A 58 -13.92 7.31 -12.86
CA VAL A 58 -15.16 6.70 -13.29
C VAL A 58 -16.18 7.81 -13.12
N ARG A 59 -16.20 8.70 -14.11
CA ARG A 59 -17.30 9.59 -14.40
C ARG A 59 -18.45 8.64 -14.64
N LYS A 60 -19.21 8.41 -13.57
CA LYS A 60 -20.56 7.88 -13.57
C LYS A 60 -21.44 8.92 -14.29
N GLY A 61 -21.16 9.12 -15.58
CA GLY A 61 -21.85 10.00 -16.50
C GLY A 61 -22.97 9.23 -17.16
N LYS A 62 -24.06 9.13 -16.41
CA LYS A 62 -25.43 8.83 -16.82
C LYS A 62 -25.66 8.71 -18.33
N ARG A 63 -26.12 7.52 -18.75
CA ARG A 63 -26.76 7.20 -20.04
C ARG A 63 -27.48 8.44 -20.62
N LYS A 64 -27.00 8.98 -21.75
CA LYS A 64 -27.83 9.81 -22.62
C LYS A 64 -28.23 8.94 -23.81
N ARG A 65 -29.53 8.68 -23.88
CA ARG A 65 -30.21 7.86 -24.88
C ARG A 65 -29.85 8.33 -26.29
N ALA A 66 -29.55 7.37 -27.16
CA ALA A 66 -29.74 7.50 -28.60
C ALA A 66 -31.25 7.46 -28.90
N ALA A 67 -31.72 8.36 -29.76
CA ALA A 67 -32.80 8.18 -30.73
C ALA A 67 -33.08 9.56 -31.36
N GLY A 68 -32.49 9.78 -32.52
CA GLY A 68 -32.99 10.68 -33.57
C GLY A 68 -33.32 9.81 -34.77
#